data_AF-A0A1Q7J869-F1
#
_entry.id   AF-A0A1Q7J869-F1
#
_cell.length_a   1.000
_cell.length_b   1.000
_cell.length_c   1.000
_cell.angle_alpha   90.00
_cell.angle_beta   90.00
_cell.angle_gamma   90.00
#
_symmetry.space_group_name_H-M   'P 1'
#
loop_
_entity.id
_entity.type
_entity.pdbx_description
1 polymer ?
#
loop_
_entity_poly.entity_id
_entity_poly.type
_entity_poly.pdbx_seq_one_letter_code
_entity_poly.pdbx_strand_id
1 'polypeptide(L)'
;MNEGQTVQLTATPKDANGNTLTGRTVTWASSNTAAATVSSSGLVTGKLAGAATITATSETVSGTSAITVVHVPVAAVAVTPASASVSTGQTVQLTATLKDANGNTLTGRTVTWASSNTAVATVTGSGLVSGVTAGSATITATSETVSGTSAITVTAATAGGQFGHVFVVTEENTDYADVTTSSMPYLMGLAAQYGLATQYYANTHPSIGNYFELATGQILTNNDGSSTIENVPNVVRSLVAAGKTWKSYAESIPSACYLGGDTGDYARKHNVFALLSDVANDPSGQACNIVPFTQFATDLANGTLPSFSNIVPNLCNDAHDCGLNVADSWLQTNIASLIASPVFQQDGLLIIVFDEAGGDNTNGGGRIVWVAVSPKAKRGYQSTTLYQHQSTLRLILKGLGVSVFPGAAASAPDMSEFFTP
;
A
#
# COMPACT_ATOMS: atom_id res chain seq x y z
N MET A 1 -47.36 10.19 -11.50
CA MET A 1 -46.16 9.36 -11.23
C MET A 1 -44.96 10.28 -11.08
N ASN A 2 -43.91 9.86 -10.38
CA ASN A 2 -42.69 10.69 -10.24
C ASN A 2 -41.76 10.47 -11.44
N GLU A 3 -40.87 11.43 -11.71
CA GLU A 3 -39.78 11.23 -12.68
C GLU A 3 -38.97 9.95 -12.37
N GLY A 4 -38.55 9.25 -13.42
CA GLY A 4 -37.77 8.01 -13.33
C GLY A 4 -38.57 6.77 -12.93
N GLN A 5 -39.81 6.92 -12.45
CA GLN A 5 -40.69 5.80 -12.17
C GLN A 5 -41.32 5.24 -13.44
N THR A 6 -41.85 4.01 -13.34
CA THR A 6 -42.62 3.38 -14.40
C THR A 6 -44.02 3.00 -13.93
N VAL A 7 -44.96 2.92 -14.87
CA VAL A 7 -46.30 2.38 -14.62
C VAL A 7 -46.73 1.54 -15.82
N GLN A 8 -47.26 0.35 -15.56
CA GLN A 8 -47.77 -0.52 -16.61
C GLN A 8 -49.22 -0.17 -16.90
N LEU A 9 -49.52 0.18 -18.15
CA LEU A 9 -50.88 0.31 -18.63
C LEU A 9 -51.33 -0.97 -19.33
N THR A 10 -52.62 -1.26 -19.28
CA THR A 10 -53.24 -2.36 -20.02
C THR A 10 -54.36 -1.82 -20.89
N ALA A 11 -54.52 -2.41 -22.07
CA ALA A 11 -55.62 -2.12 -22.98
C ALA A 11 -56.41 -3.40 -23.19
N THR A 12 -57.74 -3.32 -23.09
CA THR A 12 -58.64 -4.47 -23.27
C THR A 12 -59.64 -4.14 -24.37
N PRO A 13 -59.36 -4.52 -25.63
CA PRO A 13 -60.28 -4.31 -26.73
C PRO A 13 -61.59 -5.08 -26.49
N LYS A 14 -62.73 -4.45 -26.77
CA LYS A 14 -64.06 -5.06 -26.63
C LYS A 14 -64.87 -4.89 -27.90
N ASP A 15 -65.74 -5.85 -28.18
CA ASP A 15 -66.74 -5.73 -29.24
C ASP A 15 -67.89 -4.78 -28.84
N ALA A 16 -68.84 -4.56 -29.75
CA ALA A 16 -70.00 -3.70 -29.51
C ALA A 16 -70.94 -4.22 -28.39
N ASN A 17 -70.85 -5.50 -28.05
CA ASN A 17 -71.62 -6.13 -26.96
C ASN A 17 -70.85 -6.12 -25.63
N GLY A 18 -69.64 -5.55 -25.60
CA GLY A 18 -68.80 -5.47 -24.41
C GLY A 18 -67.94 -6.72 -24.14
N ASN A 19 -67.93 -7.71 -25.03
CA ASN A 19 -67.09 -8.90 -24.89
C ASN A 19 -65.63 -8.57 -25.21
N THR A 20 -64.70 -9.09 -24.41
CA THR A 20 -63.26 -8.92 -24.65
C THR A 20 -62.82 -9.63 -25.93
N LEU A 21 -62.05 -8.92 -26.77
CA LEU A 21 -61.42 -9.45 -27.98
C LEU A 21 -59.96 -9.81 -27.68
N THR A 22 -59.56 -11.05 -28.01
CA THR A 22 -58.18 -11.53 -27.87
C THR A 22 -57.43 -11.49 -29.20
N GLY A 23 -56.09 -11.45 -29.17
CA GLY A 23 -55.24 -11.48 -30.36
C GLY A 23 -55.19 -10.19 -31.19
N ARG A 24 -55.88 -9.11 -30.76
CA ARG A 24 -55.84 -7.81 -31.43
C ARG A 24 -54.55 -7.07 -31.10
N THR A 25 -53.95 -6.44 -32.11
CA THR A 25 -52.74 -5.63 -31.93
C THR A 25 -53.11 -4.28 -31.33
N VAL A 26 -52.38 -3.88 -30.27
CA VAL A 26 -52.53 -2.55 -29.66
C VAL A 26 -51.25 -1.75 -29.92
N THR A 27 -51.40 -0.57 -30.50
CA THR A 27 -50.32 0.40 -30.66
C THR A 27 -50.43 1.48 -29.59
N TRP A 28 -49.29 1.84 -29.00
CA TRP A 28 -49.21 2.83 -27.92
C TRP A 28 -48.51 4.09 -28.41
N ALA A 29 -49.05 5.25 -28.02
CA ALA A 29 -48.45 6.55 -28.30
C ALA A 29 -48.53 7.46 -27.08
N SER A 30 -47.57 8.36 -26.94
CA SER A 30 -47.59 9.44 -25.94
C SER A 30 -47.72 10.78 -26.65
N SER A 31 -48.62 11.64 -26.16
CA SER A 31 -48.74 13.02 -26.67
C SER A 31 -47.56 13.91 -26.29
N ASN A 32 -46.77 13.52 -25.27
CA ASN A 32 -45.60 14.27 -24.81
C ASN A 32 -44.50 13.32 -24.35
N THR A 33 -43.64 12.92 -25.29
CA THR A 33 -42.52 12.00 -25.04
C THR A 33 -41.38 12.62 -24.22
N ALA A 34 -41.36 13.95 -24.05
CA ALA A 34 -40.44 14.61 -23.13
C ALA A 34 -40.88 14.42 -21.67
N ALA A 35 -42.20 14.45 -21.40
CA ALA A 35 -42.74 14.16 -20.09
C ALA A 35 -42.79 12.65 -19.79
N ALA A 36 -43.37 11.84 -20.69
CA ALA A 36 -43.48 10.39 -20.50
C ALA A 36 -43.41 9.61 -21.83
N THR A 37 -42.65 8.52 -21.85
CA THR A 37 -42.61 7.57 -22.98
C THR A 37 -43.39 6.31 -22.66
N VAL A 38 -43.89 5.62 -23.68
CA VAL A 38 -44.59 4.33 -23.53
C VAL A 38 -43.97 3.28 -24.46
N SER A 39 -43.74 2.06 -23.96
CA SER A 39 -43.25 0.94 -24.78
C SER A 39 -44.37 0.33 -25.62
N SER A 40 -44.01 -0.56 -26.55
CA SER A 40 -44.99 -1.37 -27.30
C SER A 40 -45.84 -2.29 -26.42
N SER A 41 -45.37 -2.62 -25.21
CA SER A 41 -46.12 -3.40 -24.22
C SER A 41 -46.97 -2.54 -23.28
N GLY A 42 -47.00 -1.22 -23.43
CA GLY A 42 -47.76 -0.31 -22.56
C GLY A 42 -47.04 0.10 -21.27
N LEU A 43 -45.74 -0.17 -21.14
CA LEU A 43 -44.95 0.29 -20.00
C LEU A 43 -44.61 1.78 -20.18
N VAL A 44 -45.15 2.63 -19.32
CA VAL A 44 -44.90 4.07 -19.32
C VAL A 44 -43.73 4.39 -18.40
N THR A 45 -42.79 5.21 -18.87
CA THR A 45 -41.65 5.74 -18.10
C THR A 45 -41.77 7.25 -18.00
N GLY A 46 -41.84 7.78 -16.78
CA GLY A 46 -41.81 9.22 -16.53
C GLY A 46 -40.40 9.78 -16.69
N LYS A 47 -40.24 10.86 -17.46
CA LYS A 47 -38.95 11.48 -17.78
C LYS A 47 -38.79 12.86 -17.15
N LEU A 48 -39.62 13.82 -17.56
CA LEU A 48 -39.62 15.19 -17.05
C LEU A 48 -40.99 15.55 -16.49
N ALA A 49 -41.03 16.42 -15.48
CA ALA A 49 -42.28 16.97 -14.99
C ALA A 49 -43.13 17.56 -16.12
N GLY A 50 -44.40 17.16 -16.16
CA GLY A 50 -45.31 17.54 -17.23
C GLY A 50 -46.45 16.54 -17.40
N ALA A 51 -47.44 16.95 -18.18
CA ALA A 51 -48.56 16.09 -18.54
C ALA A 51 -48.31 15.41 -19.90
N ALA A 52 -48.73 14.16 -20.00
CA ALA A 52 -48.78 13.37 -21.22
C ALA A 52 -50.10 12.58 -21.25
N THR A 53 -50.69 12.44 -22.43
CA THR A 53 -51.80 11.52 -22.66
C THR A 53 -51.24 10.32 -23.37
N ILE A 54 -51.43 9.13 -22.78
CA ILE A 54 -51.07 7.86 -23.39
C ILE A 54 -52.28 7.31 -24.11
N THR A 55 -52.14 7.04 -25.41
CA THR A 55 -53.20 6.53 -26.27
C THR A 55 -52.88 5.08 -26.65
N ALA A 56 -53.81 4.17 -26.37
CA ALA A 56 -53.81 2.81 -26.86
C ALA A 56 -54.79 2.71 -28.04
N THR A 57 -54.32 2.27 -29.20
CA THR A 57 -55.15 2.15 -30.41
C THR A 57 -55.18 0.70 -30.88
N SER A 58 -56.37 0.18 -31.13
CA SER A 58 -56.59 -1.09 -31.82
C SER A 58 -57.51 -0.82 -33.00
N GLU A 59 -57.01 -1.05 -34.22
CA GLU A 59 -57.70 -0.69 -35.47
C GLU A 59 -58.06 0.81 -35.49
N THR A 60 -59.34 1.17 -35.53
CA THR A 60 -59.82 2.57 -35.57
C THR A 60 -60.28 3.09 -34.21
N VAL A 61 -60.22 2.26 -33.17
CA VAL A 61 -60.72 2.58 -31.83
C VAL A 61 -59.56 2.84 -30.88
N SER A 62 -59.68 3.89 -30.06
CA SER A 62 -58.67 4.26 -29.09
C SER A 62 -59.23 4.42 -27.68
N GLY A 63 -58.38 4.15 -26.70
CA GLY A 63 -58.56 4.52 -25.30
C GLY A 63 -57.39 5.39 -24.85
N THR A 64 -57.63 6.27 -23.88
CA THR A 64 -56.59 7.17 -23.38
C THR A 64 -56.44 7.10 -21.87
N SER A 65 -55.24 7.41 -21.39
CA SER A 65 -54.92 7.60 -19.97
C SER A 65 -54.11 8.87 -19.80
N ALA A 66 -54.51 9.73 -18.87
CA ALA A 66 -53.77 10.94 -18.54
C ALA A 66 -52.67 10.60 -17.52
N ILE A 67 -51.43 10.90 -17.88
CA ILE A 67 -50.25 10.75 -17.04
C ILE A 67 -49.74 12.14 -16.68
N THR A 68 -49.64 12.42 -15.38
CA THR A 68 -48.89 13.58 -14.89
C THR A 68 -47.61 13.08 -14.25
N VAL A 69 -46.49 13.53 -14.79
CA VAL A 69 -45.17 13.34 -14.20
C VAL A 69 -44.88 14.53 -13.30
N VAL A 70 -44.49 14.25 -12.05
CA VAL A 70 -44.11 15.28 -11.08
C VAL A 70 -42.63 15.16 -10.73
N HIS A 71 -41.96 16.31 -10.71
CA HIS A 71 -40.59 16.39 -10.22
C HIS A 71 -40.63 16.56 -8.70
N VAL A 72 -40.01 15.61 -8.00
CA VAL A 72 -39.78 15.72 -6.56
C VAL A 72 -38.38 16.30 -6.36
N PRO A 73 -38.25 17.53 -5.83
CA PRO A 73 -36.97 18.18 -5.66
C PRO A 73 -36.15 17.48 -4.57
N VAL A 74 -34.82 17.53 -4.70
CA VAL A 74 -33.93 17.15 -3.60
C VAL A 74 -34.11 18.16 -2.47
N ALA A 75 -34.39 17.68 -1.26
CA ALA A 75 -34.51 18.51 -0.07
C ALA A 75 -33.30 18.36 0.87
N ALA A 76 -32.59 17.23 0.81
CA ALA A 76 -31.39 17.00 1.62
C ALA A 76 -30.37 16.10 0.88
N VAL A 77 -29.09 16.37 1.11
CA VAL A 77 -27.97 15.53 0.69
C VAL A 77 -27.19 15.12 1.93
N ALA A 78 -27.13 13.83 2.22
CA ALA A 78 -26.34 13.28 3.33
C ALA A 78 -25.06 12.65 2.77
N VAL A 79 -23.90 13.11 3.23
CA VAL A 79 -22.59 12.55 2.84
C VAL A 79 -22.05 11.68 3.98
N THR A 80 -21.68 10.45 3.66
CA THR A 80 -21.14 9.47 4.62
C THR A 80 -19.75 9.01 4.19
N PRO A 81 -18.77 8.96 5.10
CA PRO A 81 -18.82 9.52 6.47
C PRO A 81 -18.91 11.05 6.48
N ALA A 82 -19.50 11.63 7.54
CA ALA A 82 -19.61 13.08 7.73
C ALA A 82 -18.25 13.74 8.03
N SER A 83 -17.28 12.95 8.50
CA SER A 83 -15.88 13.35 8.61
C SER A 83 -14.97 12.14 8.44
N ALA A 84 -13.77 12.35 7.89
CA ALA A 84 -12.74 11.31 7.81
C ALA A 84 -11.34 11.90 8.04
N SER A 85 -10.44 11.06 8.53
CA SER A 85 -9.00 11.35 8.59
C SER A 85 -8.29 10.46 7.57
N VAL A 86 -7.42 11.06 6.76
CA VAL A 86 -6.71 10.36 5.67
C VAL A 86 -5.24 10.74 5.70
N SER A 87 -4.33 9.77 5.66
CA SER A 87 -2.90 10.07 5.55
C SER A 87 -2.58 10.60 4.15
N THR A 88 -1.56 11.47 4.04
CA THR A 88 -1.06 11.95 2.75
C THR A 88 -0.76 10.75 1.81
N GLY A 89 -1.27 10.79 0.58
CA GLY A 89 -1.15 9.72 -0.43
C GLY A 89 -2.18 8.60 -0.33
N GLN A 90 -3.02 8.57 0.70
CA GLN A 90 -4.10 7.58 0.86
C GLN A 90 -5.45 8.11 0.37
N THR A 91 -6.44 7.22 0.27
CA THR A 91 -7.78 7.56 -0.23
C THR A 91 -8.89 7.15 0.74
N VAL A 92 -10.05 7.79 0.61
CA VAL A 92 -11.29 7.40 1.30
C VAL A 92 -12.49 7.58 0.37
N GLN A 93 -13.42 6.64 0.37
CA GLN A 93 -14.64 6.72 -0.43
C GLN A 93 -15.75 7.42 0.37
N LEU A 94 -16.37 8.44 -0.23
CA LEU A 94 -17.57 9.08 0.28
C LEU A 94 -18.80 8.65 -0.51
N THR A 95 -19.95 8.55 0.15
CA THR A 95 -21.23 8.24 -0.48
C THR A 95 -22.24 9.36 -0.20
N ALA A 96 -22.95 9.82 -1.23
CA ALA A 96 -24.03 10.80 -1.11
C ALA A 96 -25.39 10.11 -1.20
N THR A 97 -26.26 10.32 -0.21
CA THR A 97 -27.66 9.87 -0.19
C THR A 97 -28.59 11.07 -0.32
N LEU A 98 -29.41 11.09 -1.36
CA LEU A 98 -30.33 12.20 -1.65
C LEU A 98 -31.72 11.89 -1.09
N LYS A 99 -32.37 12.87 -0.47
CA LYS A 99 -33.72 12.71 0.10
C LYS A 99 -34.67 13.81 -0.31
N ASP A 100 -35.95 13.47 -0.45
CA ASP A 100 -37.04 14.44 -0.59
C ASP A 100 -37.43 15.07 0.76
N ALA A 101 -38.39 16.00 0.73
CA ALA A 101 -38.87 16.70 1.94
C ALA A 101 -39.55 15.77 2.97
N ASN A 102 -39.98 14.59 2.55
CA ASN A 102 -40.59 13.57 3.41
C ASN A 102 -39.56 12.54 3.92
N GLY A 103 -38.29 12.69 3.55
CA GLY A 103 -37.20 11.81 3.95
C GLY A 103 -37.02 10.56 3.08
N ASN A 104 -37.75 10.43 1.97
CA ASN A 104 -37.61 9.30 1.04
C ASN A 104 -36.34 9.45 0.20
N THR A 105 -35.63 8.35 -0.03
CA THR A 105 -34.44 8.35 -0.88
C THR A 105 -34.79 8.58 -2.35
N LEU A 106 -34.07 9.50 -2.99
CA LEU A 106 -34.16 9.77 -4.42
C LEU A 106 -32.99 9.08 -5.15
N THR A 107 -33.28 8.44 -6.29
CA THR A 107 -32.29 7.76 -7.13
C THR A 107 -32.26 8.34 -8.54
N GLY A 108 -31.21 8.04 -9.31
CA GLY A 108 -31.09 8.49 -10.71
C GLY A 108 -30.79 9.99 -10.89
N ARG A 109 -30.43 10.70 -9.82
CA ARG A 109 -30.04 12.11 -9.86
C ARG A 109 -28.52 12.25 -9.95
N THR A 110 -28.06 13.28 -10.65
CA THR A 110 -26.64 13.61 -10.72
C THR A 110 -26.16 14.21 -9.41
N VAL A 111 -24.99 13.76 -8.96
CA VAL A 111 -24.26 14.35 -7.83
C VAL A 111 -22.94 14.89 -8.35
N THR A 112 -22.66 16.15 -8.05
CA THR A 112 -21.38 16.80 -8.35
C THR A 112 -20.58 16.94 -7.08
N TRP A 113 -19.28 16.64 -7.16
CA TRP A 113 -18.37 16.66 -6.03
C TRP A 113 -17.35 17.78 -6.19
N ALA A 114 -17.04 18.47 -5.10
CA ALA A 114 -16.02 19.51 -5.08
C ALA A 114 -15.21 19.45 -3.77
N SER A 115 -13.94 19.83 -3.84
CA SER A 115 -13.10 20.05 -2.66
C SER A 115 -12.89 21.54 -2.44
N SER A 116 -12.98 21.98 -1.19
CA SER A 116 -12.65 23.36 -0.82
C SER A 116 -11.16 23.69 -0.94
N ASN A 117 -10.29 22.67 -0.95
CA ASN A 117 -8.84 22.84 -1.05
C ASN A 117 -8.21 21.62 -1.73
N THR A 118 -8.01 21.71 -3.04
CA THR A 118 -7.42 20.64 -3.86
C THR A 118 -5.94 20.40 -3.59
N ALA A 119 -5.23 21.34 -2.97
CA ALA A 119 -3.85 21.13 -2.52
C ALA A 119 -3.77 20.26 -1.26
N VAL A 120 -4.86 20.17 -0.48
CA VAL A 120 -4.97 19.30 0.69
C VAL A 120 -5.63 17.98 0.32
N ALA A 121 -6.77 17.99 -0.36
CA ALA A 121 -7.47 16.78 -0.79
C ALA A 121 -8.22 16.98 -2.11
N THR A 122 -8.13 16.02 -3.02
CA THR A 122 -8.90 15.99 -4.27
C THR A 122 -10.05 14.99 -4.18
N VAL A 123 -11.08 15.12 -5.03
CA VAL A 123 -12.22 14.20 -5.07
C VAL A 123 -12.63 13.91 -6.52
N THR A 124 -12.94 12.66 -6.83
CA THR A 124 -13.45 12.25 -8.15
C THR A 124 -14.96 12.46 -8.28
N GLY A 125 -15.49 12.34 -9.50
CA GLY A 125 -16.94 12.38 -9.75
C GLY A 125 -17.73 11.24 -9.08
N SER A 126 -17.06 10.17 -8.65
CA SER A 126 -17.66 9.06 -7.89
C SER A 126 -17.53 9.23 -6.37
N GLY A 127 -16.98 10.35 -5.87
CA GLY A 127 -16.80 10.60 -4.44
C GLY A 127 -15.55 9.97 -3.82
N LEU A 128 -14.58 9.49 -4.62
CA LEU A 128 -13.31 8.99 -4.09
C LEU A 128 -12.39 10.17 -3.78
N VAL A 129 -12.05 10.36 -2.50
CA VAL A 129 -11.19 11.43 -2.01
C VAL A 129 -9.74 10.95 -1.90
N SER A 130 -8.77 11.73 -2.34
CA SER A 130 -7.32 11.46 -2.18
C SER A 130 -6.66 12.55 -1.34
N GLY A 131 -5.89 12.16 -0.33
CA GLY A 131 -5.10 13.09 0.50
C GLY A 131 -3.81 13.52 -0.22
N VAL A 132 -3.59 14.83 -0.37
CA VAL A 132 -2.46 15.41 -1.12
C VAL A 132 -1.41 16.00 -0.18
N THR A 133 -1.82 16.78 0.82
CA THR A 133 -0.91 17.41 1.79
C THR A 133 -1.64 17.61 3.11
N ALA A 134 -0.89 17.54 4.22
CA ALA A 134 -1.44 17.72 5.56
C ALA A 134 -2.24 19.04 5.69
N GLY A 135 -3.43 18.96 6.27
CA GLY A 135 -4.33 20.09 6.43
C GLY A 135 -5.79 19.66 6.48
N SER A 136 -6.70 20.61 6.34
CA SER A 136 -8.15 20.35 6.32
C SER A 136 -8.77 20.76 4.98
N ALA A 137 -9.68 19.94 4.47
CA ALA A 137 -10.53 20.25 3.33
C ALA A 137 -11.98 19.85 3.63
N THR A 138 -12.94 20.59 3.09
CA THR A 138 -14.35 20.17 3.09
C THR A 138 -14.69 19.64 1.70
N ILE A 139 -15.24 18.43 1.66
CA ILE A 139 -15.75 17.84 0.42
C ILE A 139 -17.25 18.06 0.37
N THR A 140 -17.74 18.65 -0.71
CA THR A 140 -19.15 18.98 -0.91
C THR A 140 -19.74 18.13 -2.02
N ALA A 141 -20.83 17.44 -1.74
CA ALA A 141 -21.68 16.78 -2.72
C ALA A 141 -22.91 17.65 -2.97
N THR A 142 -23.15 18.04 -4.22
CA THR A 142 -24.30 18.87 -4.63
C THR A 142 -25.17 18.12 -5.61
N SER A 143 -26.47 18.08 -5.35
CA SER A 143 -27.48 17.65 -6.31
C SER A 143 -28.55 18.74 -6.40
N GLU A 144 -28.86 19.16 -7.63
CA GLU A 144 -29.68 20.34 -7.89
C GLU A 144 -29.10 21.58 -7.18
N THR A 145 -29.83 22.15 -6.22
CA THR A 145 -29.39 23.32 -5.44
C THR A 145 -29.05 22.97 -3.99
N VAL A 146 -29.12 21.68 -3.62
CA VAL A 146 -28.93 21.21 -2.26
C VAL A 146 -27.59 20.52 -2.12
N SER A 147 -26.88 20.82 -1.03
CA SER A 147 -25.54 20.33 -0.75
C SER A 147 -25.48 19.58 0.57
N GLY A 148 -24.58 18.61 0.64
CA GLY A 148 -24.13 17.95 1.86
C GLY A 148 -22.61 17.94 1.89
N THR A 149 -22.01 17.91 3.07
CA THR A 149 -20.56 18.04 3.22
C THR A 149 -19.96 16.93 4.07
N SER A 150 -18.69 16.62 3.81
CA SER A 150 -17.83 15.82 4.68
C SER A 150 -16.56 16.60 5.02
N ALA A 151 -16.20 16.62 6.31
CA ALA A 151 -14.96 17.24 6.78
C ALA A 151 -13.80 16.25 6.65
N ILE A 152 -12.79 16.59 5.84
CA ILE A 152 -11.60 15.76 5.64
C ILE A 152 -10.42 16.42 6.33
N THR A 153 -9.80 15.67 7.24
CA THR A 153 -8.49 16.02 7.80
C THR A 153 -7.46 15.14 7.11
N VAL A 154 -6.53 15.77 6.40
CA VAL A 154 -5.35 15.07 5.88
C VAL A 154 -4.26 15.19 6.93
N THR A 155 -3.85 14.07 7.48
CA THR A 155 -2.68 14.02 8.36
C THR A 155 -1.43 13.96 7.51
N ALA A 156 -0.37 14.63 7.97
CA ALA A 156 0.95 14.37 7.43
C ALA A 156 1.19 12.86 7.55
N ALA A 157 1.76 12.24 6.51
CA ALA A 157 2.50 11.01 6.76
C ALA A 157 3.47 11.35 7.90
N THR A 158 3.42 10.59 9.00
CA THR A 158 4.13 10.96 10.23
C THR A 158 5.57 11.35 9.89
N ALA A 159 5.90 12.61 10.13
CA ALA A 159 7.26 13.13 9.93
C ALA A 159 8.24 12.57 10.98
N GLY A 160 7.74 11.89 12.00
CA GLY A 160 8.48 10.87 12.72
C GLY A 160 8.26 9.54 12.03
N GLY A 161 9.34 8.86 11.61
CA GLY A 161 9.25 7.52 11.05
C GLY A 161 8.32 6.61 11.86
N GLN A 162 7.67 5.67 11.18
CA GLN A 162 6.90 4.61 11.82
C GLN A 162 7.72 3.86 12.88
N PHE A 163 9.04 3.81 12.73
CA PHE A 163 9.96 3.12 13.61
C PHE A 163 11.02 4.09 14.16
N GLY A 164 11.34 3.94 15.45
CA GLY A 164 12.46 4.63 16.09
C GLY A 164 13.80 4.01 15.68
N HIS A 165 13.79 2.68 15.49
CA HIS A 165 14.94 1.88 15.08
C HIS A 165 14.56 0.83 14.04
N VAL A 166 15.33 0.74 12.95
CA VAL A 166 15.21 -0.32 11.92
C VAL A 166 16.52 -1.11 11.87
N PHE A 167 16.41 -2.43 11.95
CA PHE A 167 17.51 -3.39 11.91
C PHE A 167 17.34 -4.28 10.68
N VAL A 168 18.42 -4.55 9.98
CA VAL A 168 18.46 -5.52 8.88
C VAL A 168 19.57 -6.52 9.18
N VAL A 169 19.21 -7.80 9.18
CA VAL A 169 20.17 -8.91 9.15
C VAL A 169 20.06 -9.53 7.76
N THR A 170 21.20 -9.65 7.07
CA THR A 170 21.28 -10.35 5.78
C THR A 170 21.98 -11.69 5.98
N GLU A 171 21.34 -12.76 5.51
CA GLU A 171 21.85 -14.15 5.48
C GLU A 171 22.17 -14.54 4.01
N GLU A 172 22.90 -15.62 3.78
CA GLU A 172 23.49 -16.07 2.50
C GLU A 172 23.23 -17.57 2.22
N ASN A 173 23.60 -18.09 1.05
CA ASN A 173 22.72 -18.02 -0.13
C ASN A 173 21.85 -19.27 -0.09
N THR A 174 20.53 -19.13 -0.01
CA THR A 174 19.67 -20.29 0.25
C THR A 174 18.32 -20.16 -0.44
N ASP A 175 17.88 -21.24 -1.11
CA ASP A 175 16.55 -21.32 -1.71
C ASP A 175 15.45 -21.18 -0.64
N TYR A 176 14.37 -20.45 -0.94
CA TYR A 176 13.21 -20.30 -0.04
C TYR A 176 12.69 -21.64 0.53
N ALA A 177 12.71 -22.70 -0.28
CA ALA A 177 12.25 -24.02 0.13
C ALA A 177 13.11 -24.64 1.24
N ASP A 178 14.43 -24.42 1.22
CA ASP A 178 15.36 -25.04 2.17
C ASP A 178 15.27 -24.38 3.55
N VAL A 179 15.06 -23.06 3.59
CA VAL A 179 14.81 -22.32 4.84
C VAL A 179 13.47 -22.74 5.46
N THR A 180 12.42 -22.86 4.65
CA THR A 180 11.04 -23.08 5.14
C THR A 180 10.71 -24.52 5.50
N THR A 181 11.49 -25.50 5.06
CA THR A 181 11.13 -26.93 5.21
C THR A 181 11.64 -27.60 6.49
N SER A 182 12.47 -26.96 7.32
CA SER A 182 12.79 -27.23 8.75
C SER A 182 14.20 -26.79 9.17
N SER A 183 14.95 -26.12 8.29
CA SER A 183 16.37 -25.83 8.55
C SER A 183 16.59 -24.62 9.49
N MET A 184 15.59 -23.75 9.62
CA MET A 184 15.64 -22.54 10.46
C MET A 184 14.35 -22.34 11.30
N PRO A 185 14.09 -23.22 12.29
CA PRO A 185 12.86 -23.17 13.08
C PRO A 185 12.68 -21.87 13.89
N TYR A 186 13.76 -21.21 14.35
CA TYR A 186 13.63 -19.94 15.07
C TYR A 186 13.18 -18.81 14.12
N LEU A 187 13.83 -18.64 12.98
CA LEU A 187 13.43 -17.67 11.95
C LEU A 187 11.99 -17.90 11.48
N MET A 188 11.63 -19.15 11.20
CA MET A 188 10.27 -19.48 10.76
C MET A 188 9.23 -19.33 11.89
N GLY A 189 9.63 -19.50 13.16
CA GLY A 189 8.82 -19.14 14.31
C GLY A 189 8.53 -17.64 14.38
N LEU A 190 9.53 -16.80 14.10
CA LEU A 190 9.34 -15.35 13.97
C LEU A 190 8.40 -15.01 12.80
N ALA A 191 8.58 -15.65 11.64
CA ALA A 191 7.72 -15.47 10.48
C ALA A 191 6.25 -15.81 10.79
N ALA A 192 6.01 -16.92 11.49
CA ALA A 192 4.67 -17.35 11.91
C ALA A 192 4.04 -16.39 12.93
N GLN A 193 4.85 -15.75 13.78
CA GLN A 193 4.36 -14.79 14.78
C GLN A 193 4.12 -13.39 14.19
N TYR A 194 4.92 -12.96 13.22
CA TYR A 194 4.91 -11.60 12.69
C TYR A 194 4.57 -11.60 11.19
N GLY A 195 5.49 -11.18 10.32
CA GLY A 195 5.24 -11.00 8.89
C GLY A 195 6.19 -11.81 8.02
N LEU A 196 5.64 -12.44 6.98
CA LEU A 196 6.40 -13.15 5.93
C LEU A 196 6.03 -12.62 4.53
N ALA A 197 7.02 -12.24 3.73
CA ALA A 197 6.81 -11.98 2.31
C ALA A 197 7.00 -13.29 1.55
N THR A 198 5.89 -13.93 1.17
CA THR A 198 5.97 -15.23 0.50
C THR A 198 6.53 -15.11 -0.91
N GLN A 199 6.33 -13.98 -1.60
CA GLN A 199 6.81 -13.74 -2.97
C GLN A 199 7.96 -12.74 -3.00
N TYR A 200 8.96 -12.94 -2.14
CA TYR A 200 10.19 -12.14 -2.15
C TYR A 200 11.27 -12.81 -3.00
N TYR A 201 11.92 -12.02 -3.86
CA TYR A 201 12.95 -12.49 -4.78
C TYR A 201 14.20 -11.64 -4.66
N ALA A 202 15.36 -12.29 -4.75
CA ALA A 202 16.62 -11.60 -4.93
C ALA A 202 16.72 -11.04 -6.35
N ASN A 203 17.58 -10.04 -6.51
CA ASN A 203 17.67 -9.28 -7.75
C ASN A 203 18.66 -9.90 -8.72
N THR A 204 19.73 -10.54 -8.24
CA THR A 204 20.82 -10.98 -9.09
C THR A 204 21.67 -12.07 -8.45
N HIS A 205 22.69 -12.49 -9.21
CA HIS A 205 23.78 -13.38 -8.84
C HIS A 205 25.10 -12.77 -9.33
N PRO A 206 26.21 -12.83 -8.55
CA PRO A 206 26.37 -13.32 -7.19
C PRO A 206 26.08 -12.25 -6.12
N SER A 207 26.26 -12.62 -4.84
CA SER A 207 25.83 -11.90 -3.63
C SER A 207 26.01 -10.38 -3.66
N ILE A 208 27.19 -9.85 -4.03
CA ILE A 208 27.51 -8.41 -3.86
C ILE A 208 26.49 -7.46 -4.54
N GLY A 209 25.88 -7.89 -5.64
CA GLY A 209 24.88 -7.10 -6.35
C GLY A 209 23.61 -6.89 -5.50
N ASN A 210 23.20 -7.90 -4.74
CA ASN A 210 22.04 -7.85 -3.84
C ASN A 210 22.30 -6.94 -2.63
N TYR A 211 23.53 -6.94 -2.07
CA TYR A 211 23.90 -5.98 -1.02
C TYR A 211 23.88 -4.53 -1.52
N PHE A 212 24.38 -4.29 -2.73
CA PHE A 212 24.27 -2.97 -3.34
C PHE A 212 22.81 -2.58 -3.63
N GLU A 213 21.95 -3.51 -4.00
CA GLU A 213 20.52 -3.24 -4.15
C GLU A 213 19.87 -2.88 -2.80
N LEU A 214 20.22 -3.58 -1.71
CA LEU A 214 19.79 -3.24 -0.35
C LEU A 214 20.32 -1.87 0.13
N ALA A 215 21.50 -1.44 -0.31
CA ALA A 215 22.12 -0.19 0.13
C ALA A 215 21.84 1.02 -0.79
N THR A 216 21.56 0.79 -2.07
CA THR A 216 21.50 1.83 -3.11
C THR A 216 20.28 1.73 -4.02
N GLY A 217 19.55 0.62 -3.99
CA GLY A 217 18.48 0.32 -4.94
C GLY A 217 19.01 0.12 -6.36
N GLN A 218 20.28 -0.28 -6.50
CA GLN A 218 20.92 -0.55 -7.79
C GLN A 218 21.90 -1.72 -7.66
N ILE A 219 21.92 -2.58 -8.68
CA ILE A 219 22.98 -3.55 -8.92
C ILE A 219 24.15 -2.80 -9.56
N LEU A 220 25.14 -2.40 -8.75
CA LEU A 220 26.31 -1.66 -9.23
C LEU A 220 27.38 -2.58 -9.84
N THR A 221 27.47 -3.81 -9.34
CA THR A 221 28.40 -4.83 -9.82
C THR A 221 27.93 -6.22 -9.38
N ASN A 222 28.29 -7.23 -10.17
CA ASN A 222 28.15 -8.65 -9.85
C ASN A 222 29.53 -9.33 -9.74
N ASN A 223 30.56 -8.54 -9.46
CA ASN A 223 31.90 -9.04 -9.18
C ASN A 223 32.16 -8.92 -7.69
N ASP A 224 32.06 -10.04 -6.96
CA ASP A 224 32.30 -10.12 -5.50
C ASP A 224 33.67 -9.59 -5.07
N GLY A 225 34.67 -9.63 -5.96
CA GLY A 225 36.00 -9.08 -5.71
C GLY A 225 36.09 -7.56 -5.92
N SER A 226 34.99 -6.89 -6.26
CA SER A 226 34.99 -5.45 -6.50
C SER A 226 35.45 -4.68 -5.27
N SER A 227 36.29 -3.68 -5.51
CA SER A 227 36.73 -2.70 -4.52
C SER A 227 36.43 -1.28 -4.98
N THR A 228 35.57 -1.12 -5.99
CA THR A 228 35.20 0.18 -6.53
C THR A 228 34.46 0.98 -5.46
N ILE A 229 34.90 2.23 -5.25
CA ILE A 229 34.19 3.17 -4.40
C ILE A 229 33.07 3.81 -5.22
N GLU A 230 31.84 3.58 -4.79
CA GLU A 230 30.63 3.93 -5.51
C GLU A 230 30.12 5.32 -5.09
N ASN A 231 30.02 6.22 -6.05
CA ASN A 231 29.45 7.55 -5.85
C ASN A 231 28.07 7.69 -6.48
N VAL A 232 27.11 6.98 -5.87
CA VAL A 232 25.70 7.00 -6.25
C VAL A 232 24.83 7.37 -5.05
N PRO A 233 23.58 7.83 -5.24
CA PRO A 233 22.61 7.93 -4.15
C PRO A 233 22.52 6.59 -3.40
N ASN A 234 22.53 6.66 -2.07
CA ASN A 234 22.56 5.47 -1.22
C ASN A 234 21.89 5.73 0.13
N VAL A 235 21.72 4.67 0.91
CA VAL A 235 21.07 4.66 2.21
C VAL A 235 21.76 5.58 3.21
N VAL A 236 23.09 5.60 3.29
CA VAL A 236 23.86 6.45 4.21
C VAL A 236 23.60 7.92 3.92
N ARG A 237 23.72 8.32 2.65
CA ARG A 237 23.45 9.70 2.21
C ARG A 237 22.04 10.14 2.57
N SER A 238 21.07 9.25 2.36
CA SER A 238 19.65 9.53 2.62
C SER A 238 19.35 9.66 4.12
N LEU A 239 19.96 8.81 4.95
CA LEU A 239 19.82 8.85 6.41
C LEU A 239 20.47 10.10 7.00
N VAL A 240 21.71 10.42 6.61
CA VAL A 240 22.44 11.60 7.10
C VAL A 240 21.72 12.88 6.72
N ALA A 241 21.22 13.00 5.48
CA ALA A 241 20.44 14.15 5.03
C ALA A 241 19.14 14.34 5.85
N ALA A 242 18.56 13.25 6.36
CA ALA A 242 17.38 13.27 7.22
C ALA A 242 17.70 13.38 8.73
N GLY A 243 18.97 13.58 9.11
CA GLY A 243 19.40 13.67 10.50
C GLY A 243 19.28 12.35 11.27
N LYS A 244 19.29 11.21 10.57
CA LYS A 244 19.20 9.86 11.17
C LYS A 244 20.59 9.29 11.42
N THR A 245 20.75 8.64 12.58
CA THR A 245 21.98 7.91 12.91
C THR A 245 21.96 6.52 12.29
N TRP A 246 23.12 5.98 11.95
CA TRP A 246 23.25 4.64 11.41
C TRP A 246 24.52 3.96 11.92
N LYS A 247 24.52 2.62 11.96
CA LYS A 247 25.73 1.80 12.13
C LYS A 247 25.65 0.50 11.33
N SER A 248 26.81 -0.03 10.95
CA SER A 248 26.97 -1.40 10.47
C SER A 248 27.73 -2.20 11.52
N TYR A 249 27.08 -3.19 12.11
CA TYR A 249 27.62 -4.08 13.13
C TYR A 249 28.06 -5.38 12.46
N ALA A 250 29.37 -5.56 12.26
CA ALA A 250 29.92 -6.70 11.53
C ALA A 250 30.68 -7.65 12.44
N GLU A 251 30.37 -8.94 12.37
CA GLU A 251 31.17 -9.97 13.04
C GLU A 251 32.53 -10.12 12.37
N SER A 252 33.53 -10.52 13.16
CA SER A 252 34.91 -10.78 12.72
C SER A 252 35.66 -9.59 12.09
N ILE A 253 35.05 -8.40 11.99
CA ILE A 253 35.73 -7.19 11.52
C ILE A 253 36.83 -6.77 12.53
N PRO A 254 38.04 -6.36 12.09
CA PRO A 254 39.16 -6.18 13.01
C PRO A 254 39.01 -5.04 14.01
N SER A 255 38.35 -3.95 13.60
CA SER A 255 38.23 -2.73 14.40
C SER A 255 37.13 -1.83 13.85
N ALA A 256 36.70 -0.84 14.63
CA ALA A 256 35.86 0.23 14.13
C ALA A 256 36.58 1.04 13.03
N CYS A 257 35.81 1.65 12.13
CA CYS A 257 36.34 2.42 10.99
C CYS A 257 37.13 1.59 9.96
N TYR A 258 37.07 0.25 10.01
CA TYR A 258 37.79 -0.61 9.08
C TYR A 258 37.16 -0.56 7.68
N LEU A 259 37.95 -0.16 6.69
CA LEU A 259 37.60 -0.09 5.26
C LEU A 259 38.40 -1.07 4.39
N GLY A 260 39.20 -1.94 5.02
CA GLY A 260 40.02 -2.93 4.32
C GLY A 260 39.19 -4.03 3.67
N GLY A 261 39.86 -4.95 2.96
CA GLY A 261 39.21 -6.13 2.37
C GLY A 261 38.86 -7.21 3.39
N ASP A 262 38.50 -8.36 2.86
CA ASP A 262 38.15 -9.56 3.63
C ASP A 262 39.28 -9.95 4.61
N THR A 263 38.90 -10.47 5.77
CA THR A 263 39.86 -10.89 6.81
C THR A 263 39.23 -11.88 7.77
N GLY A 264 39.85 -13.06 7.93
CA GLY A 264 39.24 -14.16 8.67
C GLY A 264 37.86 -14.48 8.08
N ASP A 265 36.84 -14.56 8.94
CA ASP A 265 35.46 -14.85 8.53
C ASP A 265 34.67 -13.57 8.13
N TYR A 266 35.30 -12.39 8.15
CA TYR A 266 34.66 -11.16 7.68
C TYR A 266 34.84 -11.01 6.17
N ALA A 267 33.72 -10.92 5.44
CA ALA A 267 33.68 -10.61 4.01
C ALA A 267 33.16 -9.17 3.78
N ARG A 268 33.97 -8.33 3.13
CA ARG A 268 33.58 -6.95 2.81
C ARG A 268 32.41 -6.90 1.83
N LYS A 269 32.27 -7.91 0.95
CA LYS A 269 31.12 -8.00 0.03
C LYS A 269 29.77 -8.04 0.76
N HIS A 270 29.71 -8.54 2.01
CA HIS A 270 28.49 -8.54 2.84
C HIS A 270 28.30 -7.21 3.62
N ASN A 271 29.24 -6.27 3.49
CA ASN A 271 29.19 -4.95 4.11
C ASN A 271 29.60 -3.86 3.11
N VAL A 272 28.85 -3.75 2.01
CA VAL A 272 29.10 -2.79 0.92
C VAL A 272 29.08 -1.32 1.36
N PHE A 273 28.67 -1.02 2.60
CA PHE A 273 28.79 0.31 3.20
C PHE A 273 30.22 0.84 3.14
N ALA A 274 31.24 -0.03 3.29
CA ALA A 274 32.65 0.35 3.16
C ALA A 274 33.03 0.80 1.74
N LEU A 275 32.21 0.50 0.74
CA LEU A 275 32.40 0.87 -0.68
C LEU A 275 31.55 2.07 -1.09
N LEU A 276 30.69 2.61 -0.23
CA LEU A 276 29.95 3.83 -0.52
C LEU A 276 30.86 5.05 -0.34
N SER A 277 30.93 5.94 -1.33
CA SER A 277 31.77 7.14 -1.27
C SER A 277 31.52 8.02 -0.04
N ASP A 278 30.27 8.10 0.44
CA ASP A 278 29.90 8.83 1.66
C ASP A 278 30.55 8.26 2.94
N VAL A 279 31.01 7.00 2.88
CA VAL A 279 31.68 6.29 3.97
C VAL A 279 33.19 6.19 3.71
N ALA A 280 33.57 5.67 2.54
CA ALA A 280 34.96 5.40 2.18
C ALA A 280 35.82 6.68 2.12
N ASN A 281 35.22 7.82 1.74
CA ASN A 281 35.92 9.11 1.67
C ASN A 281 35.88 9.90 3.01
N ASP A 282 35.30 9.33 4.07
CA ASP A 282 35.27 9.92 5.42
C ASP A 282 35.76 8.91 6.48
N PRO A 283 37.06 8.55 6.45
CA PRO A 283 37.63 7.48 7.27
C PRO A 283 37.61 7.77 8.79
N SER A 284 37.46 9.03 9.20
CA SER A 284 37.37 9.44 10.60
C SER A 284 35.96 9.80 11.07
N GLY A 285 34.99 9.85 10.15
CA GLY A 285 33.60 10.16 10.43
C GLY A 285 32.70 8.98 10.11
N GLN A 286 32.05 8.99 8.94
CA GLN A 286 31.06 7.97 8.54
C GLN A 286 31.62 6.54 8.57
N ALA A 287 32.90 6.34 8.21
CA ALA A 287 33.52 5.01 8.31
C ALA A 287 33.46 4.42 9.73
N CYS A 288 33.55 5.27 10.76
CA CYS A 288 33.51 4.84 12.16
C CYS A 288 32.14 4.39 12.65
N ASN A 289 31.10 4.50 11.81
CA ASN A 289 29.82 3.84 12.04
C ASN A 289 29.86 2.34 11.68
N ILE A 290 30.90 1.88 10.99
CA ILE A 290 31.20 0.46 10.82
C ILE A 290 31.99 0.01 12.06
N VAL A 291 31.40 -0.91 12.83
CA VAL A 291 31.90 -1.34 14.14
C VAL A 291 31.87 -2.86 14.29
N PRO A 292 32.70 -3.44 15.17
CA PRO A 292 32.58 -4.84 15.54
C PRO A 292 31.19 -5.17 16.11
N PHE A 293 30.66 -6.34 15.77
CA PHE A 293 29.34 -6.79 16.26
C PHE A 293 29.23 -6.82 17.78
N THR A 294 30.34 -7.01 18.50
CA THR A 294 30.38 -6.92 19.98
C THR A 294 29.91 -5.56 20.53
N GLN A 295 29.98 -4.48 19.73
CA GLN A 295 29.44 -3.17 20.10
C GLN A 295 27.90 -3.17 20.18
N PHE A 296 27.22 -4.07 19.46
CA PHE A 296 25.76 -4.12 19.41
C PHE A 296 25.13 -4.33 20.79
N ALA A 297 25.65 -5.30 21.56
CA ALA A 297 25.19 -5.57 22.92
C ALA A 297 25.43 -4.37 23.86
N THR A 298 26.53 -3.66 23.68
CA THR A 298 26.86 -2.45 24.45
C THR A 298 25.89 -1.31 24.12
N ASP A 299 25.61 -1.08 22.84
CA ASP A 299 24.68 -0.04 22.41
C ASP A 299 23.24 -0.34 22.83
N LEU A 300 22.82 -1.61 22.77
CA LEU A 300 21.52 -2.07 23.26
C LEU A 300 21.39 -1.85 24.77
N ALA A 301 22.39 -2.24 25.56
CA ALA A 301 22.37 -2.08 27.01
C ALA A 301 22.36 -0.60 27.45
N ASN A 302 23.04 0.27 26.70
CA ASN A 302 23.14 1.69 27.00
C ASN A 302 22.01 2.54 26.40
N GLY A 303 21.11 1.95 25.61
CA GLY A 303 20.05 2.70 24.92
C GLY A 303 20.59 3.66 23.85
N THR A 304 21.70 3.32 23.20
CA THR A 304 22.40 4.14 22.20
C THR A 304 22.40 3.50 20.81
N LEU A 305 21.43 2.61 20.54
CA LEU A 305 21.22 2.06 19.20
C LEU A 305 20.93 3.19 18.18
N PRO A 306 21.42 3.08 16.94
CA PRO A 306 21.17 4.07 15.91
C PRO A 306 19.75 3.94 15.34
N SER A 307 19.29 4.95 14.60
CA SER A 307 18.03 4.84 13.84
C SER A 307 18.07 3.68 12.83
N PHE A 308 19.19 3.45 12.15
CA PHE A 308 19.36 2.33 11.24
C PHE A 308 20.56 1.44 11.62
N SER A 309 20.33 0.13 11.71
CA SER A 309 21.38 -0.86 11.99
C SER A 309 21.45 -1.88 10.85
N ASN A 310 22.58 -1.93 10.17
CA ASN A 310 22.95 -3.05 9.31
C ASN A 310 23.71 -4.08 10.16
N ILE A 311 23.23 -5.32 10.23
CA ILE A 311 23.85 -6.39 11.01
C ILE A 311 24.42 -7.40 10.02
N VAL A 312 25.73 -7.64 10.11
CA VAL A 312 26.48 -8.49 9.18
C VAL A 312 27.07 -9.64 10.00
N PRO A 313 26.40 -10.82 10.03
CA PRO A 313 27.02 -12.02 10.56
C PRO A 313 28.27 -12.36 9.74
N ASN A 314 29.17 -13.15 10.30
CA ASN A 314 30.33 -13.63 9.55
C ASN A 314 29.96 -14.78 8.61
N LEU A 315 30.89 -15.20 7.74
CA LEU A 315 30.67 -16.22 6.72
C LEU A 315 30.13 -17.57 7.27
N CYS A 316 30.31 -17.90 8.54
CA CYS A 316 29.69 -19.09 9.13
C CYS A 316 28.28 -18.78 9.65
N ASN A 317 28.11 -17.64 10.29
CA ASN A 317 26.87 -17.28 10.97
C ASN A 317 25.79 -16.71 10.05
N ASP A 318 26.13 -16.36 8.81
CA ASP A 318 25.19 -15.96 7.74
C ASP A 318 24.73 -17.13 6.87
N ALA A 319 25.14 -18.37 7.16
CA ALA A 319 24.90 -19.58 6.36
C ALA A 319 25.67 -19.67 5.02
N HIS A 320 26.69 -18.85 4.77
CA HIS A 320 27.53 -18.97 3.58
C HIS A 320 28.45 -20.22 3.63
N ASP A 321 29.23 -20.36 4.70
CA ASP A 321 30.23 -21.43 4.90
C ASP A 321 29.77 -22.53 5.88
N CYS A 322 28.73 -22.24 6.67
CA CYS A 322 28.15 -23.18 7.63
C CYS A 322 26.66 -23.42 7.34
N GLY A 323 26.09 -24.46 7.96
CA GLY A 323 24.70 -24.84 7.71
C GLY A 323 23.67 -23.87 8.29
N LEU A 324 22.48 -23.84 7.70
CA LEU A 324 21.31 -23.04 8.14
C LEU A 324 20.97 -23.17 9.64
N ASN A 325 21.22 -24.32 10.25
CA ASN A 325 21.00 -24.51 11.68
C ASN A 325 21.97 -23.69 12.56
N VAL A 326 23.16 -23.38 12.04
CA VAL A 326 24.15 -22.51 12.72
C VAL A 326 23.67 -21.07 12.66
N ALA A 327 23.28 -20.58 11.48
CA ALA A 327 22.69 -19.26 11.31
C ALA A 327 21.41 -19.07 12.15
N ASP A 328 20.51 -20.05 12.16
CA ASP A 328 19.28 -19.98 12.98
C ASP A 328 19.59 -19.92 14.48
N SER A 329 20.58 -20.70 14.93
CA SER A 329 21.06 -20.64 16.33
C SER A 329 21.72 -19.30 16.65
N TRP A 330 22.43 -18.72 15.68
CA TRP A 330 23.04 -17.41 15.81
C TRP A 330 21.98 -16.30 15.94
N LEU A 331 20.94 -16.32 15.09
CA LEU A 331 19.79 -15.42 15.18
C LEU A 331 19.12 -15.55 16.55
N GLN A 332 18.88 -16.77 17.02
CA GLN A 332 18.28 -16.99 18.34
C GLN A 332 19.14 -16.43 19.46
N THR A 333 20.45 -16.64 19.40
CA THR A 333 21.39 -16.25 20.46
C THR A 333 21.58 -14.73 20.51
N ASN A 334 21.72 -14.10 19.34
CA ASN A 334 22.18 -12.71 19.24
C ASN A 334 21.04 -11.70 19.01
N ILE A 335 19.92 -12.12 18.41
CA ILE A 335 18.83 -11.21 18.02
C ILE A 335 17.62 -11.30 18.96
N ALA A 336 17.41 -12.43 19.66
CA ALA A 336 16.27 -12.57 20.58
C ALA A 336 16.22 -11.48 21.67
N SER A 337 17.38 -11.09 22.18
CA SER A 337 17.49 -10.04 23.21
C SER A 337 17.08 -8.67 22.69
N LEU A 338 17.39 -8.34 21.42
CA LEU A 338 16.89 -7.14 20.75
C LEU A 338 15.36 -7.17 20.71
N ILE A 339 14.78 -8.25 20.20
CA ILE A 339 13.32 -8.36 20.02
C ILE A 339 12.60 -8.21 21.36
N ALA A 340 13.14 -8.79 22.45
CA ALA A 340 12.56 -8.69 23.78
C ALA A 340 12.79 -7.32 24.47
N SER A 341 13.68 -6.47 23.94
CA SER A 341 14.08 -5.24 24.61
C SER A 341 12.96 -4.18 24.65
N PRO A 342 12.89 -3.33 25.69
CA PRO A 342 11.91 -2.25 25.77
C PRO A 342 12.00 -1.27 24.60
N VAL A 343 13.22 -0.95 24.13
CA VAL A 343 13.45 -0.04 23.00
C VAL A 343 12.86 -0.62 21.71
N PHE A 344 13.03 -1.92 21.47
CA PHE A 344 12.43 -2.56 20.30
C PHE A 344 10.91 -2.68 20.42
N GLN A 345 10.39 -2.98 21.62
CA GLN A 345 8.96 -3.11 21.85
C GLN A 345 8.19 -1.78 21.75
N GLN A 346 8.88 -0.64 21.86
CA GLN A 346 8.29 0.67 21.63
C GLN A 346 7.89 0.86 20.15
N ASP A 347 8.87 0.76 19.25
CA ASP A 347 8.68 1.02 17.82
C ASP A 347 9.82 0.47 16.94
N GLY A 348 10.39 -0.69 17.29
CA GLY A 348 11.41 -1.35 16.50
C GLY A 348 10.86 -2.06 15.25
N LEU A 349 11.68 -2.14 14.21
CA LEU A 349 11.49 -3.03 13.07
C LEU A 349 12.78 -3.81 12.84
N LEU A 350 12.69 -5.13 12.87
CA LEU A 350 13.76 -6.03 12.43
C LEU A 350 13.32 -6.70 11.13
N ILE A 351 14.20 -6.66 10.14
CA ILE A 351 14.06 -7.35 8.86
C ILE A 351 15.17 -8.41 8.81
N ILE A 352 14.79 -9.65 8.56
CA ILE A 352 15.73 -10.75 8.28
C ILE A 352 15.48 -11.18 6.85
N VAL A 353 16.51 -11.15 6.01
CA VAL A 353 16.41 -11.38 4.56
C VAL A 353 17.62 -12.17 4.09
N PHE A 354 17.42 -13.11 3.17
CA PHE A 354 18.52 -13.74 2.44
C PHE A 354 18.93 -12.87 1.25
N ASP A 355 20.19 -12.86 0.86
CA ASP A 355 20.67 -12.05 -0.26
C ASP A 355 20.31 -12.66 -1.63
N GLU A 356 20.43 -13.98 -1.81
CA GLU A 356 20.11 -14.72 -3.02
C GLU A 356 19.79 -16.20 -2.78
N ALA A 357 19.17 -16.83 -3.77
CA ALA A 357 18.77 -18.23 -3.70
C ALA A 357 19.92 -19.15 -4.16
N GLY A 358 19.99 -20.38 -3.67
CA GLY A 358 21.11 -21.28 -4.01
C GLY A 358 21.06 -21.86 -5.43
N GLY A 359 19.86 -22.23 -5.90
CA GLY A 359 19.65 -22.83 -7.22
C GLY A 359 18.58 -22.15 -8.06
N ASP A 360 17.73 -21.32 -7.44
CA ASP A 360 16.72 -20.54 -8.13
C ASP A 360 17.30 -19.25 -8.76
N ASN A 361 16.91 -18.98 -10.00
CA ASN A 361 17.27 -17.75 -10.73
C ASN A 361 16.03 -16.93 -11.14
N THR A 362 14.85 -17.32 -10.66
CA THR A 362 13.59 -16.64 -10.95
C THR A 362 13.68 -15.17 -10.52
N ASN A 363 13.28 -14.25 -11.40
CA ASN A 363 13.39 -12.80 -11.19
C ASN A 363 14.83 -12.28 -10.96
N GLY A 364 15.85 -13.03 -11.37
CA GLY A 364 17.26 -12.63 -11.31
C GLY A 364 18.04 -13.43 -10.29
N GLY A 365 17.74 -13.27 -9.00
CA GLY A 365 18.44 -13.95 -7.90
C GLY A 365 17.69 -15.12 -7.25
N GLY A 366 16.46 -15.41 -7.70
CA GLY A 366 15.63 -16.49 -7.16
C GLY A 366 14.80 -16.10 -5.93
N ARG A 367 13.89 -16.98 -5.53
CA ARG A 367 12.99 -16.79 -4.38
C ARG A 367 13.73 -17.08 -3.08
N ILE A 368 13.62 -16.14 -2.15
CA ILE A 368 14.36 -16.11 -0.88
C ILE A 368 13.45 -15.75 0.29
N VAL A 369 13.86 -16.09 1.52
CA VAL A 369 13.09 -15.76 2.72
C VAL A 369 13.29 -14.30 3.11
N TRP A 370 12.17 -13.64 3.44
CA TRP A 370 12.13 -12.30 4.01
C TRP A 370 11.09 -12.25 5.13
N VAL A 371 11.52 -11.81 6.32
CA VAL A 371 10.69 -11.77 7.53
C VAL A 371 10.74 -10.37 8.14
N ALA A 372 9.58 -9.84 8.51
CA ALA A 372 9.47 -8.62 9.31
C ALA A 372 9.01 -8.94 10.71
N VAL A 373 9.77 -8.47 11.70
CA VAL A 373 9.47 -8.55 13.13
C VAL A 373 9.28 -7.14 13.66
N SER A 374 8.13 -6.86 14.28
CA SER A 374 7.86 -5.57 14.91
C SER A 374 6.68 -5.67 15.87
N PRO A 375 6.67 -4.94 17.00
CA PRO A 375 5.45 -4.76 17.79
C PRO A 375 4.28 -4.15 16.98
N LYS A 376 4.58 -3.42 15.90
CA LYS A 376 3.60 -2.79 15.00
C LYS A 376 3.21 -3.67 13.80
N ALA A 377 3.79 -4.87 13.67
CA ALA A 377 3.45 -5.79 12.58
C ALA A 377 2.11 -6.47 12.84
N LYS A 378 1.37 -6.72 11.75
CA LYS A 378 0.21 -7.63 11.77
C LYS A 378 0.71 -9.03 12.08
N ARG A 379 0.16 -9.66 13.12
CA ARG A 379 0.60 -10.98 13.59
C ARG A 379 0.21 -12.09 12.61
N GLY A 380 1.16 -12.97 12.29
CA GLY A 380 0.99 -14.06 11.32
C GLY A 380 0.63 -13.61 9.90
N TYR A 381 0.96 -12.38 9.53
CA TYR A 381 0.61 -11.83 8.23
C TYR A 381 1.53 -12.37 7.14
N GLN A 382 0.93 -12.80 6.03
CA GLN A 382 1.66 -13.26 4.85
C GLN A 382 1.26 -12.42 3.65
N SER A 383 2.24 -11.80 3.01
CA SER A 383 2.02 -11.11 1.75
C SER A 383 2.33 -12.02 0.56
N THR A 384 1.50 -11.93 -0.48
CA THR A 384 1.71 -12.54 -1.79
C THR A 384 2.16 -11.53 -2.85
N THR A 385 2.34 -10.26 -2.47
CA THR A 385 2.88 -9.22 -3.33
C THR A 385 4.33 -9.56 -3.69
N LEU A 386 4.70 -9.39 -4.95
CA LEU A 386 6.07 -9.58 -5.40
C LEU A 386 6.95 -8.44 -4.89
N TYR A 387 8.01 -8.79 -4.15
CA TYR A 387 8.99 -7.86 -3.60
C TYR A 387 10.41 -8.26 -3.97
N GLN A 388 11.32 -7.29 -3.92
CA GLN A 388 12.76 -7.43 -4.14
C GLN A 388 13.54 -6.48 -3.21
N HIS A 389 14.88 -6.50 -3.23
CA HIS A 389 15.73 -5.75 -2.29
C HIS A 389 15.45 -4.25 -2.22
N GLN A 390 15.15 -3.62 -3.35
CA GLN A 390 14.74 -2.22 -3.40
C GLN A 390 13.44 -1.92 -2.62
N SER A 391 12.54 -2.90 -2.48
CA SER A 391 11.34 -2.78 -1.63
C SER A 391 11.71 -2.73 -0.15
N THR A 392 12.71 -3.52 0.26
CA THR A 392 13.27 -3.48 1.63
C THR A 392 13.94 -2.13 1.89
N LEU A 393 14.77 -1.63 0.97
CA LEU A 393 15.40 -0.32 1.12
C LEU A 393 14.36 0.80 1.23
N ARG A 394 13.31 0.74 0.41
CA ARG A 394 12.17 1.67 0.50
C ARG A 394 11.51 1.60 1.88
N LEU A 395 11.24 0.39 2.38
CA LEU A 395 10.61 0.19 3.69
C LEU A 395 11.47 0.77 4.82
N ILE A 396 12.78 0.52 4.82
CA ILE A 396 13.72 1.05 5.82
C ILE A 396 13.65 2.57 5.87
N LEU A 397 13.85 3.23 4.72
CA LEU A 397 13.91 4.68 4.64
C LEU A 397 12.57 5.32 5.00
N LYS A 398 11.47 4.79 4.44
CA LYS A 398 10.12 5.29 4.71
C LYS A 398 9.76 5.09 6.18
N GLY A 399 10.08 3.92 6.71
CA GLY A 399 9.87 3.54 8.11
C GLY A 399 10.61 4.45 9.08
N LEU A 400 11.76 5.00 8.69
CA LEU A 400 12.51 5.98 9.48
C LEU A 400 12.09 7.44 9.25
N GLY A 401 11.12 7.69 8.36
CA GLY A 401 10.63 9.03 8.02
C GLY A 401 11.52 9.75 7.00
N VAL A 402 12.35 9.02 6.26
CA VAL A 402 13.14 9.57 5.15
C VAL A 402 12.26 9.65 3.90
N SER A 403 12.30 10.78 3.20
CA SER A 403 11.47 11.05 2.02
C SER A 403 12.22 10.93 0.68
N VAL A 404 13.52 10.70 0.72
CA VAL A 404 14.38 10.53 -0.47
C VAL A 404 14.82 9.08 -0.53
N PHE A 405 14.48 8.39 -1.62
CA PHE A 405 14.78 6.98 -1.82
C PHE A 405 15.78 6.84 -2.98
N PRO A 406 16.93 6.17 -2.78
CA PRO A 406 17.92 5.99 -3.84
C PRO A 406 17.49 4.89 -4.82
N GLY A 407 17.96 5.01 -6.07
CA GLY A 407 17.78 3.98 -7.10
C GLY A 407 16.34 3.52 -7.29
N ALA A 408 16.17 2.22 -7.51
CA ALA A 408 14.88 1.57 -7.71
C ALA A 408 13.97 1.63 -6.47
N ALA A 409 14.47 1.95 -5.27
CA ALA A 409 13.65 2.09 -4.07
C ALA A 409 12.61 3.22 -4.20
N ALA A 410 12.89 4.23 -5.03
CA ALA A 410 11.97 5.34 -5.32
C ALA A 410 10.64 4.91 -5.96
N SER A 411 10.63 3.80 -6.69
CA SER A 411 9.44 3.24 -7.35
C SER A 411 9.09 1.82 -6.91
N ALA A 412 9.86 1.23 -6.01
CA ALA A 412 9.64 -0.13 -5.53
C ALA A 412 8.26 -0.30 -4.88
N PRO A 413 7.63 -1.48 -5.00
CA PRO A 413 6.40 -1.80 -4.27
C PRO A 413 6.55 -1.54 -2.76
N ASP A 414 5.53 -0.91 -2.19
CA ASP A 414 5.52 -0.52 -0.77
C ASP A 414 5.20 -1.73 0.12
N MET A 415 5.89 -1.83 1.25
CA MET A 415 5.72 -2.93 2.23
C MET A 415 4.96 -2.50 3.49
N SER A 416 4.26 -1.35 3.47
CA SER A 416 3.47 -0.90 4.64
C SER A 416 2.31 -1.84 4.99
N GLU A 417 1.91 -2.73 4.08
CA GLU A 417 0.84 -3.71 4.34
C GLU A 417 1.18 -4.70 5.47
N PHE A 418 2.45 -4.86 5.81
CA PHE A 418 2.89 -5.68 6.94
C PHE A 418 2.51 -5.10 8.31
N PHE A 419 2.16 -3.82 8.38
CA PHE A 419 2.00 -3.11 9.65
C PHE A 419 0.56 -2.60 9.82
N THR A 420 0.15 -2.46 11.08
CA THR A 420 -1.09 -1.76 11.40
C THR A 420 -0.90 -0.26 11.16
N PRO A 421 -1.89 0.45 10.58
CA PRO A 421 -1.85 1.89 10.34
C PRO A 421 -1.58 2.73 11.59
#